data_AF-A0A268BS84-F1
#
_entry.id   AF-A0A268BS84-F1
#
_cell.length_a   1.000
_cell.length_b   1.000
_cell.length_c   1.000
_cell.angle_alpha   90.00
_cell.angle_beta   90.00
_cell.angle_gamma   90.00
#
_symmetry.space_group_name_H-M   'P 1'
#
loop_
_entity.id
_entity.type
_entity.pdbx_description
1 polymer ?
#
loop_
_entity_poly.entity_id
_entity_poly.type
_entity_poly.pdbx_seq_one_letter_code
_entity_poly.pdbx_strand_id
1 'polypeptide(L)'
;MLHYITLPSLQTAVHAFSDTMQAWITSPVVVTLLLCIAFAGLAVEMFTPGFGAGGILGIAAGGIFLYGHIAGGLATGTDILLLTAAILLLVLELFVPGGIMGILGMIGLLWALFRMAADRTDMMLSVSIAFVVTILALIYVIRIVGFEKGMFKPMILQETLHSDTLPNVPAFIGQRGLAKTPLRPTGMAEIKGMEMDVITEGRYVAKGSEIVVIRTEGRKIVVASVTNEEEKE
;
A
#
# COMPACT_ATOMS: atom_id res chain seq x y z
N MET A 1 -1.34 -57.48 35.30
CA MET A 1 -0.23 -57.08 34.42
C MET A 1 -0.44 -55.63 33.91
N LEU A 2 -0.85 -54.72 34.81
CA LEU A 2 -1.19 -53.31 34.53
C LEU A 2 -0.71 -52.46 35.72
N HIS A 3 0.56 -52.59 36.07
CA HIS A 3 1.24 -51.79 37.07
C HIS A 3 2.60 -51.43 36.48
N TYR A 4 3.03 -50.18 36.64
CA TYR A 4 4.21 -49.53 36.01
C TYR A 4 4.00 -48.87 34.64
N ILE A 5 2.91 -48.11 34.44
CA ILE A 5 3.07 -46.83 33.70
C ILE A 5 3.52 -45.82 34.75
N THR A 6 4.80 -45.86 35.10
CA THR A 6 5.37 -44.89 36.05
C THR A 6 5.41 -43.53 35.38
N LEU A 7 5.02 -42.46 36.08
CA LEU A 7 5.09 -41.06 35.64
C LEU A 7 6.36 -40.65 34.84
N PRO A 8 7.57 -41.20 35.10
CA PRO A 8 8.76 -40.95 34.29
C PRO A 8 8.63 -41.35 32.82
N SER A 9 7.85 -42.38 32.48
CA SER A 9 7.69 -42.83 31.08
C SER A 9 6.81 -41.91 30.25
N LEU A 10 5.86 -41.22 30.90
CA LEU A 10 5.06 -40.17 30.24
C LEU A 10 5.90 -38.90 30.06
N GLN A 11 6.73 -38.56 31.04
CA GLN A 11 7.61 -37.40 30.94
C GLN A 11 8.66 -37.60 29.82
N THR A 12 9.29 -38.78 29.72
CA THR A 12 10.21 -39.09 28.60
C THR A 12 9.52 -39.11 27.25
N ALA A 13 8.28 -39.62 27.15
CA ALA A 13 7.50 -39.59 25.91
C ALA A 13 7.13 -38.16 25.47
N VAL A 14 6.77 -37.28 26.41
CA VAL A 14 6.46 -35.87 26.13
C VAL A 14 7.72 -35.10 25.69
N HIS A 15 8.86 -35.34 26.33
CA HIS A 15 10.14 -34.76 25.89
C HIS A 15 10.50 -35.22 24.47
N ALA A 16 10.41 -36.52 24.19
CA ALA A 16 10.68 -37.05 22.85
C ALA A 16 9.76 -36.48 21.76
N PHE A 17 8.48 -36.26 22.07
CA PHE A 17 7.54 -35.62 21.15
C PHE A 17 7.90 -34.14 20.89
N SER A 18 8.25 -33.39 21.94
CA SER A 18 8.68 -32.00 21.82
C SER A 18 9.94 -31.88 20.95
N ASP A 19 10.95 -32.72 21.21
CA ASP A 19 12.21 -32.71 20.46
C ASP A 19 11.98 -33.05 18.98
N THR A 20 11.09 -34.00 18.70
CA THR A 20 10.72 -34.38 17.33
C THR A 20 9.99 -33.25 16.60
N MET A 21 9.06 -32.56 17.28
CA MET A 21 8.35 -31.42 16.71
C MET A 21 9.29 -30.25 16.40
N GLN A 22 10.22 -29.97 17.31
CA GLN A 22 11.22 -28.91 17.13
C GLN A 22 12.10 -29.22 15.92
N ALA A 23 12.66 -30.42 15.85
CA ALA A 23 13.50 -30.85 14.74
C ALA A 23 12.75 -30.80 13.40
N TRP A 24 11.46 -31.12 13.39
CA TRP A 24 10.63 -31.01 12.20
C TRP A 24 10.41 -29.56 11.77
N ILE A 25 10.07 -28.65 12.70
CA ILE A 25 9.85 -27.23 12.42
C ILE A 25 11.13 -26.56 11.91
N THR A 26 12.29 -26.91 12.47
CA THR A 26 13.60 -26.36 12.07
C THR A 26 14.19 -27.04 10.84
N SER A 27 13.49 -28.02 10.24
CA SER A 27 13.97 -28.66 9.03
C SER A 27 13.99 -27.66 7.85
N PRO A 28 14.99 -27.71 6.95
CA PRO A 28 15.16 -26.71 5.88
C PRO A 28 13.92 -26.51 5.00
N VAL A 29 13.20 -27.61 4.72
CA VAL A 29 11.97 -27.57 3.92
C VAL A 29 10.86 -26.84 4.67
N VAL A 30 10.64 -27.14 5.95
CA VAL A 30 9.59 -26.50 6.75
C VAL A 30 9.91 -25.04 7.00
N VAL A 31 11.17 -24.70 7.32
CA VAL A 31 11.63 -23.31 7.44
C VAL A 31 11.37 -22.54 6.15
N THR A 32 11.70 -23.10 4.98
CA THR A 32 11.42 -22.47 3.69
C THR A 32 9.93 -22.18 3.52
N LEU A 33 9.05 -23.15 3.81
CA LEU A 33 7.61 -22.96 3.71
C LEU A 33 7.10 -21.90 4.69
N LEU A 34 7.57 -21.92 5.94
CA LEU A 34 7.19 -20.93 6.96
C LEU A 34 7.61 -19.52 6.55
N LEU A 35 8.84 -19.33 6.04
CA LEU A 35 9.30 -18.03 5.56
C LEU A 35 8.53 -17.56 4.33
N CYS A 36 8.20 -18.46 3.38
CA CYS A 36 7.35 -18.13 2.25
C CYS A 36 5.98 -17.61 2.70
N ILE A 37 5.31 -18.32 3.62
CA ILE A 37 3.98 -17.93 4.12
C ILE A 37 4.08 -16.64 4.94
N ALA A 38 5.09 -16.51 5.80
CA ALA A 38 5.32 -15.31 6.60
C ALA A 38 5.52 -14.08 5.74
N PHE A 39 6.50 -14.12 4.83
CA PHE A 39 6.85 -12.96 4.01
C PHE A 39 5.79 -12.64 2.97
N ALA A 40 5.29 -13.65 2.23
CA ALA A 40 4.28 -13.41 1.21
C ALA A 40 2.94 -12.98 1.84
N GLY A 41 2.51 -13.62 2.94
CA GLY A 41 1.27 -13.28 3.63
C GLY A 41 1.28 -11.85 4.18
N LEU A 42 2.35 -11.47 4.88
CA LEU A 42 2.52 -10.11 5.40
C LEU A 42 2.65 -9.08 4.27
N ALA A 43 3.48 -9.35 3.26
CA ALA A 43 3.69 -8.43 2.16
C ALA A 43 2.40 -8.23 1.35
N VAL A 44 1.69 -9.30 0.98
CA VAL A 44 0.42 -9.20 0.27
C VAL A 44 -0.58 -8.37 1.06
N GLU A 45 -0.74 -8.64 2.36
CA GLU A 45 -1.68 -7.91 3.22
C GLU A 45 -1.40 -6.39 3.21
N MET A 46 -0.13 -5.98 3.19
CA MET A 46 0.24 -4.55 3.14
C MET A 46 -0.25 -3.84 1.86
N PHE A 47 -0.40 -4.55 0.74
CA PHE A 47 -0.88 -3.98 -0.53
C PHE A 47 -2.37 -4.20 -0.76
N THR A 48 -3.04 -4.97 0.10
CA THR A 48 -4.46 -5.29 -0.02
C THR A 48 -5.25 -4.48 1.01
N PRO A 49 -6.32 -3.74 0.63
CA PRO A 49 -7.11 -2.99 1.61
C PRO A 49 -7.92 -3.95 2.51
N GLY A 50 -7.60 -3.94 3.80
CA GLY A 50 -8.19 -4.79 4.83
C GLY A 50 -7.10 -5.37 5.74
N PHE A 51 -7.48 -5.99 6.87
CA PHE A 51 -6.65 -6.97 7.55
C PHE A 51 -7.34 -8.31 7.43
N GLY A 52 -6.80 -9.18 6.59
CA GLY A 52 -7.39 -10.41 6.13
C GLY A 52 -6.57 -11.64 6.50
N ALA A 53 -6.84 -12.72 5.77
CA ALA A 53 -6.24 -14.02 6.02
C ALA A 53 -4.72 -14.03 5.78
N GLY A 54 -4.20 -13.18 4.88
CA GLY A 54 -2.77 -13.13 4.54
C GLY A 54 -1.91 -12.70 5.72
N GLY A 55 -2.30 -11.60 6.38
CA GLY A 55 -1.61 -11.08 7.56
C GLY A 55 -1.65 -12.08 8.73
N ILE A 56 -2.80 -12.68 9.02
CA ILE A 56 -2.94 -13.67 10.10
C ILE A 56 -2.08 -14.90 9.84
N LEU A 57 -2.14 -15.46 8.63
CA LEU A 57 -1.31 -16.60 8.24
C LEU A 57 0.17 -16.27 8.31
N GLY A 58 0.55 -15.06 7.91
CA GLY A 58 1.93 -14.60 7.95
C GLY A 58 2.47 -14.49 9.38
N ILE A 59 1.70 -13.88 10.29
CA ILE A 59 2.04 -13.80 11.72
C ILE A 59 2.09 -15.18 12.35
N ALA A 60 1.11 -16.06 12.05
CA ALA A 60 1.09 -17.41 12.58
C ALA A 60 2.31 -18.22 12.13
N ALA A 61 2.68 -18.15 10.84
CA ALA A 61 3.86 -18.81 10.30
C ALA A 61 5.15 -18.27 10.94
N GLY A 62 5.28 -16.94 11.09
CA GLY A 62 6.40 -16.31 11.80
C GLY A 62 6.47 -16.73 13.27
N GLY A 63 5.33 -16.87 13.94
CA GLY A 63 5.25 -17.37 15.31
C GLY A 63 5.68 -18.82 15.45
N ILE A 64 5.27 -19.70 14.52
CA ILE A 64 5.71 -21.10 14.48
C ILE A 64 7.21 -21.19 14.19
N PHE A 65 7.73 -20.38 13.26
CA PHE A 65 9.16 -20.28 12.98
C PHE A 65 9.93 -19.90 14.25
N LEU A 66 9.51 -18.85 14.95
CA LEU A 66 10.16 -18.40 16.18
C LEU A 66 10.09 -19.46 17.28
N TYR A 67 8.92 -20.07 17.48
CA TYR A 67 8.75 -21.14 18.45
C TYR A 67 9.73 -22.29 18.22
N GLY A 68 9.82 -22.79 16.98
CA GLY A 68 10.73 -23.89 16.63
C GLY A 68 12.20 -23.53 16.87
N HIS A 69 12.63 -22.32 16.52
CA HIS A 69 14.02 -21.89 16.70
C HIS A 69 14.37 -21.60 18.15
N ILE A 70 13.43 -21.09 18.97
CA ILE A 70 13.65 -20.91 20.41
C ILE A 70 13.72 -22.26 21.10
N ALA A 71 12.75 -23.13 20.83
CA ALA A 71 12.67 -24.45 21.46
C ALA A 71 13.85 -25.34 21.07
N GLY A 72 14.29 -25.28 19.80
CA GLY A 72 15.49 -25.97 19.32
C GLY A 72 16.83 -25.33 19.72
N GLY A 73 16.82 -24.26 20.51
CA GLY A 73 18.04 -23.58 20.99
C GLY A 73 18.83 -22.82 19.92
N LEU A 74 18.24 -22.59 18.74
CA LEU A 74 18.84 -21.85 17.62
C LEU A 74 18.66 -20.34 17.76
N ALA A 75 17.63 -19.90 18.49
CA ALA A 75 17.34 -18.49 18.75
C ALA A 75 17.58 -18.14 20.21
N THR A 76 18.35 -17.07 20.44
CA THR A 76 18.55 -16.48 21.77
C THR A 76 17.63 -15.26 21.97
N GLY A 77 17.50 -14.79 23.22
CA GLY A 77 16.76 -13.56 23.50
C GLY A 77 17.26 -12.34 22.73
N THR A 78 18.57 -12.27 22.43
CA THR A 78 19.15 -11.20 21.61
C THR A 78 18.71 -11.28 20.14
N ASP A 79 18.51 -12.49 19.61
CA ASP A 79 18.02 -12.69 18.24
C ASP A 79 16.56 -12.27 18.10
N ILE A 80 15.74 -12.63 19.10
CA ILE A 80 14.33 -12.23 19.14
C ILE A 80 14.20 -10.71 19.24
N LEU A 81 15.00 -10.08 20.10
CA LEU A 81 15.02 -8.62 20.24
C LEU A 81 15.41 -7.94 18.91
N LEU A 82 16.46 -8.45 18.25
CA LEU A 82 16.91 -7.91 16.97
C LEU A 82 15.85 -8.09 15.87
N LEU A 83 15.24 -9.27 15.78
CA LEU A 83 14.19 -9.56 14.81
C LEU A 83 12.97 -8.64 15.02
N THR A 84 12.56 -8.47 16.28
CA THR A 84 11.44 -7.60 16.64
C THR A 84 11.75 -6.15 16.30
N ALA A 85 12.95 -5.66 16.63
CA ALA A 85 13.39 -4.32 16.27
C ALA A 85 13.44 -4.13 14.74
N ALA A 86 13.91 -5.12 13.99
CA ALA A 86 13.94 -5.09 12.53
C ALA A 86 12.53 -4.99 11.92
N ILE A 87 11.58 -5.80 12.41
CA ILE A 87 10.17 -5.73 11.98
C ILE A 87 9.56 -4.38 12.34
N LEU A 88 9.82 -3.84 13.53
CA LEU A 88 9.35 -2.51 13.92
C LEU A 88 9.90 -1.42 13.00
N LEU A 89 11.19 -1.46 12.63
CA LEU A 89 11.77 -0.52 11.66
C LEU A 89 11.09 -0.61 10.29
N LEU A 90 10.80 -1.83 9.80
CA LEU A 90 10.05 -2.04 8.56
C LEU A 90 8.63 -1.47 8.63
N VAL A 91 7.95 -1.61 9.77
CA VAL A 91 6.61 -1.03 9.98
C VAL A 91 6.67 0.50 10.08
N LEU A 92 7.68 1.05 10.77
CA LEU A 92 7.86 2.49 10.94
C LEU A 92 8.12 3.22 9.62
N GLU A 93 8.77 2.58 8.65
CA GLU A 93 8.94 3.09 7.28
C GLU A 93 7.60 3.48 6.63
N LEU A 94 6.49 2.82 7.00
CA LEU A 94 5.16 3.13 6.46
C LEU A 94 4.61 4.48 6.94
N PHE A 95 5.09 4.97 8.09
CA PHE A 95 4.68 6.26 8.66
C PHE A 95 5.62 7.40 8.27
N VAL A 96 6.91 7.09 8.07
CA VAL A 96 7.94 8.06 7.73
C VAL A 96 8.58 7.67 6.39
N PRO A 97 8.01 8.10 5.26
CA PRO A 97 8.53 7.74 3.95
C PRO A 97 9.94 8.33 3.77
N GLY A 98 10.94 7.47 3.60
CA GLY A 98 12.34 7.90 3.43
C GLY A 98 13.32 6.80 3.01
N GLY A 99 12.91 5.53 3.05
CA GLY A 99 13.66 4.34 2.67
C GLY A 99 14.71 3.90 3.69
N ILE A 100 15.18 4.80 4.56
CA ILE A 100 16.28 4.53 5.50
C ILE A 100 15.86 3.50 6.56
N MET A 101 14.69 3.66 7.16
CA MET A 101 14.19 2.73 8.19
C MET A 101 13.90 1.37 7.56
N GLY A 102 13.34 1.35 6.35
CA GLY A 102 13.11 0.15 5.57
C GLY A 102 14.40 -0.62 5.27
N ILE A 103 15.45 0.06 4.84
CA ILE A 103 16.76 -0.58 4.57
C ILE A 103 17.38 -1.12 5.85
N LEU A 104 17.41 -0.34 6.94
CA LEU A 104 17.94 -0.78 8.23
C LEU A 104 17.14 -1.96 8.80
N GLY A 105 15.81 -1.91 8.69
CA GLY A 105 14.93 -3.00 9.06
C GLY A 105 15.18 -4.26 8.24
N MET A 106 15.36 -4.15 6.92
CA MET A 106 15.69 -5.28 6.06
C MET A 106 17.05 -5.91 6.40
N ILE A 107 18.09 -5.10 6.61
CA ILE A 107 19.41 -5.58 7.03
C ILE A 107 19.31 -6.29 8.39
N GLY A 108 18.60 -5.70 9.35
CA GLY A 108 18.39 -6.29 10.67
C GLY A 108 17.61 -7.60 10.61
N LEU A 109 16.59 -7.69 9.75
CA LEU A 109 15.78 -8.89 9.53
C LEU A 109 16.66 -10.02 9.01
N LEU A 110 17.42 -9.76 7.94
CA LEU A 110 18.33 -10.75 7.37
C LEU A 110 19.39 -11.18 8.40
N TRP A 111 20.00 -10.22 9.10
CA TRP A 111 21.00 -10.52 10.13
C TRP A 111 20.45 -11.40 11.25
N ALA A 112 19.24 -11.12 11.73
CA ALA A 112 18.58 -11.94 12.75
C ALA A 112 18.32 -13.37 12.25
N LEU A 113 17.81 -13.53 11.03
CA LEU A 113 17.56 -14.86 10.45
C LEU A 113 18.85 -15.66 10.26
N PHE A 114 19.94 -15.02 9.82
CA PHE A 114 21.24 -15.68 9.71
C PHE A 114 21.85 -16.07 11.06
N ARG A 115 21.57 -15.33 12.13
CA ARG A 115 21.96 -15.72 13.50
C ARG A 115 21.16 -16.90 14.02
N MET A 116 19.89 -16.99 13.65
CA MET A 116 19.00 -18.10 14.00
C MET A 116 19.24 -19.35 13.12
N ALA A 117 20.13 -19.30 12.14
CA ALA A 117 20.34 -20.40 11.21
C ALA A 117 21.03 -21.60 11.88
N ALA A 118 20.42 -22.79 11.79
CA ALA A 118 21.11 -24.05 12.09
C ALA A 118 22.24 -24.33 11.08
N ASP A 119 21.93 -24.17 9.79
CA ASP A 119 22.90 -24.14 8.69
C ASP A 119 22.70 -22.85 7.88
N ARG A 120 23.81 -22.14 7.62
CA ARG A 120 23.76 -20.84 6.94
C ARG A 120 23.41 -20.95 5.46
N THR A 121 23.78 -22.05 4.81
CA THR A 121 23.48 -22.30 3.39
C THR A 121 21.99 -22.57 3.22
N ASP A 122 21.43 -23.41 4.09
CA ASP A 122 20.00 -23.73 4.08
C ASP A 122 19.17 -22.47 4.36
N MET A 123 19.52 -21.68 5.37
CA MET A 123 18.82 -20.42 5.67
C MET A 123 18.90 -19.44 4.49
N MET A 124 20.07 -19.29 3.87
CA MET A 124 20.23 -18.42 2.70
C MET A 124 19.33 -18.88 1.54
N LEU A 125 19.25 -20.18 1.29
CA LEU A 125 18.39 -20.76 0.26
C LEU A 125 16.91 -20.52 0.59
N SER A 126 16.49 -20.79 1.83
CA SER A 126 15.12 -20.58 2.31
C SER A 126 14.68 -19.12 2.17
N VAL A 127 15.51 -18.17 2.59
CA VAL A 127 15.24 -16.73 2.45
C VAL A 127 15.16 -16.33 0.98
N SER A 128 16.05 -16.85 0.13
CA SER A 128 16.05 -16.55 -1.31
C SER A 128 14.76 -17.04 -1.98
N ILE A 129 14.34 -18.27 -1.68
CA ILE A 129 13.08 -18.83 -2.18
C ILE A 129 11.90 -18.02 -1.66
N ALA A 130 11.86 -17.70 -0.37
CA ALA A 130 10.80 -16.89 0.23
C ALA A 130 10.70 -15.50 -0.41
N PHE A 131 11.83 -14.87 -0.73
CA PHE A 131 11.86 -13.58 -1.42
C PHE A 131 11.28 -13.67 -2.83
N VAL A 132 11.69 -14.68 -3.61
CA VAL A 132 11.13 -14.92 -4.96
C VAL A 132 9.63 -15.18 -4.89
N VAL A 133 9.16 -16.05 -3.99
CA VAL A 133 7.74 -16.34 -3.78
C VAL A 133 6.97 -15.09 -3.39
N THR A 134 7.53 -14.26 -2.50
CA THR A 134 6.93 -12.99 -2.08
C THR A 134 6.78 -12.03 -3.25
N ILE A 135 7.81 -11.87 -4.10
CA ILE A 135 7.73 -11.04 -5.31
C ILE A 135 6.66 -11.56 -6.26
N LEU A 136 6.62 -12.87 -6.52
CA LEU A 136 5.60 -13.47 -7.40
C LEU A 136 4.19 -13.27 -6.85
N ALA A 137 3.99 -13.44 -5.55
CA ALA A 137 2.71 -13.22 -4.89
C ALA A 137 2.28 -11.75 -4.99
N LEU A 138 3.19 -10.79 -4.76
CA LEU A 138 2.93 -9.36 -4.92
C LEU A 138 2.57 -9.01 -6.36
N ILE A 139 3.33 -9.50 -7.35
CA ILE A 139 3.03 -9.27 -8.77
C ILE A 139 1.63 -9.80 -9.11
N TYR A 140 1.30 -11.02 -8.64
CA TYR A 140 -0.02 -11.62 -8.86
C TYR A 140 -1.15 -10.79 -8.27
N VAL A 141 -1.01 -10.35 -7.01
CA VAL A 141 -2.03 -9.53 -6.32
C VAL A 141 -2.20 -8.17 -6.98
N ILE A 142 -1.09 -7.49 -7.30
CA ILE A 142 -1.12 -6.19 -7.97
C ILE A 142 -1.80 -6.30 -9.35
N ARG A 143 -1.57 -7.39 -10.09
CA ARG A 143 -2.23 -7.65 -11.38
C ARG A 143 -3.74 -7.83 -11.26
N ILE A 144 -4.23 -8.39 -10.16
CA ILE A 144 -5.67 -8.64 -9.94
C ILE A 144 -6.38 -7.42 -9.35
N VAL A 145 -5.79 -6.81 -8.32
CA VAL A 145 -6.40 -5.70 -7.57
C VAL A 145 -6.31 -4.39 -8.37
N GLY A 146 -5.32 -4.27 -9.25
CA GLY A 146 -5.05 -3.10 -10.06
C GLY A 146 -4.38 -1.97 -9.26
N PHE A 147 -3.40 -1.31 -9.87
CA PHE A 147 -2.67 -0.20 -9.24
C PHE A 147 -3.56 0.99 -8.85
N GLU A 148 -4.76 1.11 -9.42
CA GLU A 148 -5.66 2.26 -9.20
C GLU A 148 -6.37 2.27 -7.85
N LYS A 149 -6.40 1.13 -7.15
CA LYS A 149 -7.04 0.98 -5.82
C LYS A 149 -6.05 0.88 -4.66
N GLY A 150 -4.75 0.88 -4.95
CA GLY A 150 -3.69 0.78 -3.96
C GLY A 150 -3.49 2.08 -3.19
N MET A 151 -2.95 1.94 -1.97
CA MET A 151 -2.61 2.95 -0.96
C MET A 151 -1.69 4.11 -1.43
N PHE A 152 -1.34 4.13 -2.72
CA PHE A 152 -0.53 5.14 -3.40
C PHE A 152 -1.35 6.01 -4.35
N LYS A 153 -2.60 6.34 -4.01
CA LYS A 153 -3.09 7.64 -4.49
C LYS A 153 -2.20 8.68 -3.82
N PRO A 154 -1.40 9.46 -4.57
CA PRO A 154 -0.81 10.63 -3.96
C PRO A 154 -1.96 11.38 -3.30
N MET A 155 -1.83 11.65 -2.00
CA MET A 155 -2.44 12.81 -1.39
C MET A 155 -1.85 14.02 -2.11
N ILE A 156 -2.21 14.19 -3.38
CA ILE A 156 -2.46 15.50 -3.90
C ILE A 156 -3.64 15.89 -3.02
N LEU A 157 -3.31 16.66 -1.99
CA LEU A 157 -4.22 17.65 -1.46
C LEU A 157 -4.69 18.40 -2.70
N GLN A 158 -5.76 17.92 -3.32
CA GLN A 158 -6.73 18.80 -3.90
C GLN A 158 -7.10 19.64 -2.71
N GLU A 159 -6.40 20.76 -2.54
CA GLU A 159 -6.87 21.81 -1.69
C GLU A 159 -8.33 21.96 -2.07
N THR A 160 -9.17 21.52 -1.14
CA THR A 160 -10.55 21.89 -1.01
C THR A 160 -10.57 23.41 -0.87
N LEU A 161 -10.32 24.10 -1.99
CA LEU A 161 -10.81 25.43 -2.22
C LEU A 161 -12.32 25.27 -2.41
N HIS A 162 -12.98 25.33 -1.26
CA HIS A 162 -14.41 25.58 -1.04
C HIS A 162 -15.37 24.78 -1.93
N SER A 163 -15.69 23.58 -1.46
CA SER A 163 -16.96 22.93 -1.78
C SER A 163 -18.07 23.54 -0.94
N ASP A 164 -18.52 24.74 -1.32
CA ASP A 164 -19.89 25.16 -1.05
C ASP A 164 -20.42 25.76 -2.35
N THR A 165 -21.47 25.13 -2.89
CA THR A 165 -22.11 25.37 -4.20
C THR A 165 -21.47 24.66 -5.41
N LEU A 166 -21.80 23.38 -5.59
CA LEU A 166 -21.79 22.74 -6.90
C LEU A 166 -23.19 22.90 -7.53
N PRO A 167 -23.41 23.77 -8.52
CA PRO A 167 -24.56 23.65 -9.40
C PRO A 167 -24.19 22.67 -10.51
N ASN A 168 -25.11 21.74 -10.79
CA ASN A 168 -25.04 20.77 -11.88
C ASN A 168 -24.38 21.35 -13.16
N VAL A 169 -23.14 20.94 -13.42
CA VAL A 169 -22.31 21.37 -14.56
C VAL A 169 -23.01 21.18 -15.94
N PRO A 170 -23.87 20.17 -16.17
CA PRO A 170 -24.60 20.06 -17.45
C PRO A 170 -25.63 21.16 -17.70
N ALA A 171 -26.06 21.90 -16.67
CA ALA A 171 -27.15 22.87 -16.79
C ALA A 171 -26.73 24.21 -17.41
N PHE A 172 -25.44 24.47 -17.61
CA PHE A 172 -24.92 25.77 -18.01
C PHE A 172 -24.74 25.97 -19.52
N ILE A 173 -24.82 24.91 -20.32
CA ILE A 173 -24.69 25.01 -21.78
C ILE A 173 -25.81 25.91 -22.33
N GLY A 174 -25.44 26.91 -23.14
CA GLY A 174 -26.35 27.89 -23.71
C GLY A 174 -26.70 29.08 -22.80
N GLN A 175 -26.21 29.11 -21.56
CA GLN A 175 -26.42 30.26 -20.68
C GLN A 175 -25.47 31.42 -21.02
N ARG A 176 -25.96 32.65 -20.82
CA ARG A 176 -25.18 33.88 -20.94
C ARG A 176 -24.57 34.31 -19.61
N GLY A 177 -23.44 34.99 -19.67
CA GLY A 177 -22.75 35.56 -18.52
C GLY A 177 -21.91 36.78 -18.90
N LEU A 178 -21.17 37.29 -17.94
CA LEU A 178 -20.32 38.48 -18.08
C LEU A 178 -18.88 38.17 -17.71
N ALA A 179 -17.91 38.53 -18.55
CA ALA A 179 -16.50 38.38 -18.23
C ALA A 179 -16.08 39.33 -17.09
N LYS A 180 -15.60 38.82 -15.96
CA LYS A 180 -15.15 39.61 -14.80
C LYS A 180 -13.68 39.96 -14.88
N THR A 181 -12.89 39.14 -15.56
CA THR A 181 -11.51 39.41 -15.96
C THR A 181 -11.38 39.36 -17.48
N PRO A 182 -10.34 39.97 -18.07
CA PRO A 182 -9.97 39.65 -19.45
C PRO A 182 -9.71 38.14 -19.58
N LEU A 183 -10.24 37.50 -20.63
CA LEU A 183 -10.07 36.07 -20.87
C LEU A 183 -9.03 35.85 -21.98
N ARG A 184 -7.87 35.25 -21.63
CA ARG A 184 -6.74 34.97 -22.55
C ARG A 184 -5.90 33.73 -22.15
N PRO A 185 -6.32 32.50 -22.50
CA PRO A 185 -7.68 32.07 -22.79
C PRO A 185 -8.48 31.81 -21.51
N THR A 186 -7.83 31.74 -20.34
CA THR A 186 -8.48 31.56 -19.04
C THR A 186 -8.85 32.90 -18.40
N GLY A 187 -9.85 32.88 -17.53
CA GLY A 187 -10.21 33.97 -16.63
C GLY A 187 -11.51 33.68 -15.91
N MET A 188 -12.05 34.67 -15.18
CA MET A 188 -13.29 34.54 -14.43
C MET A 188 -14.45 35.19 -15.16
N ALA A 189 -15.61 34.55 -15.08
CA ALA A 189 -16.87 35.11 -15.54
C ALA A 189 -18.01 34.84 -14.55
N GLU A 190 -19.01 35.70 -14.61
CA GLU A 190 -20.23 35.58 -13.80
C GLU A 190 -21.35 35.01 -14.66
N ILE A 191 -21.84 33.81 -14.32
CA ILE A 191 -22.93 33.12 -15.02
C ILE A 191 -23.98 32.75 -13.96
N LYS A 192 -25.24 33.19 -14.15
CA LYS A 192 -26.32 33.05 -13.15
C LYS A 192 -25.97 33.59 -11.74
N GLY A 193 -25.22 34.68 -11.68
CA GLY A 193 -24.82 35.30 -10.42
C GLY A 193 -23.74 34.53 -9.64
N MET A 194 -23.12 33.53 -10.27
CA MET A 194 -21.99 32.79 -9.70
C MET A 194 -20.72 33.08 -10.48
N GLU A 195 -19.64 33.39 -9.77
CA GLU A 195 -18.32 33.57 -10.36
C GLU A 195 -17.66 32.21 -10.58
N MET A 196 -17.18 31.96 -11.79
CA MET A 196 -16.59 30.68 -12.18
C MET A 196 -15.45 30.86 -13.17
N ASP A 197 -14.50 29.92 -13.13
CA ASP A 197 -13.40 29.85 -14.08
C ASP A 197 -13.88 29.38 -15.45
N VAL A 198 -13.60 30.18 -16.46
CA VAL A 198 -13.98 29.93 -17.84
C VAL A 198 -12.78 29.98 -18.76
N ILE A 199 -12.91 29.31 -19.91
CA ILE A 199 -11.88 29.24 -20.94
C ILE A 199 -12.49 29.67 -22.27
N THR A 200 -11.84 30.57 -23.00
CA THR A 200 -12.24 30.93 -24.35
C THR A 200 -11.64 30.00 -25.39
N GLU A 201 -12.28 29.85 -26.55
CA GLU A 201 -11.72 29.13 -27.71
C GLU A 201 -10.61 29.92 -28.42
N GLY A 202 -9.68 30.48 -27.65
CA GLY A 202 -8.49 31.17 -28.18
C GLY A 202 -8.69 32.63 -28.59
N ARG A 203 -9.93 33.13 -28.64
CA ARG A 203 -10.19 34.57 -28.84
C ARG A 203 -10.08 35.34 -27.53
N TYR A 204 -9.47 36.53 -27.61
CA TYR A 204 -9.46 37.47 -26.50
C TYR A 204 -10.88 37.97 -26.22
N VAL A 205 -11.30 37.92 -24.96
CA VAL A 205 -12.53 38.55 -24.49
C VAL A 205 -12.18 39.60 -23.45
N ALA A 206 -12.67 40.82 -23.64
CA ALA A 206 -12.43 41.91 -22.72
C ALA A 206 -13.25 41.74 -21.43
N LYS A 207 -12.77 42.34 -20.34
CA LYS A 207 -13.55 42.44 -19.11
C LYS A 207 -14.85 43.22 -19.38
N GLY A 208 -15.97 42.71 -18.91
CA GLY A 208 -17.30 43.27 -19.09
C GLY A 208 -18.00 42.82 -20.38
N SER A 209 -17.38 41.99 -21.22
CA SER A 209 -18.04 41.45 -22.41
C SER A 209 -19.06 40.37 -22.07
N GLU A 210 -20.18 40.35 -22.79
CA GLU A 210 -21.15 39.24 -22.75
C GLU A 210 -20.56 37.98 -23.38
N ILE A 211 -20.73 36.87 -22.68
CA ILE A 211 -20.26 35.56 -23.10
C ILE A 211 -21.40 34.53 -23.04
N VAL A 212 -21.29 33.48 -23.85
CA VAL A 212 -22.20 32.32 -23.83
C VAL A 212 -21.41 31.04 -23.64
N VAL A 213 -21.92 30.13 -22.82
CA VAL A 213 -21.33 28.81 -22.60
C VAL A 213 -21.62 27.92 -23.80
N ILE A 214 -20.56 27.51 -24.51
CA ILE A 214 -20.66 26.69 -25.71
C ILE A 214 -20.57 25.19 -25.40
N ARG A 215 -19.75 24.80 -24.42
CA ARG A 215 -19.60 23.42 -23.95
C ARG A 215 -18.96 23.36 -22.57
N THR A 216 -19.07 22.20 -21.93
CA THR A 216 -18.44 21.91 -20.63
C THR A 216 -17.49 20.72 -20.78
N GLU A 217 -16.25 20.88 -20.36
CA GLU A 217 -15.22 19.83 -20.35
C GLU A 217 -14.84 19.51 -18.88
N GLY A 218 -15.57 18.58 -18.26
CA GLY A 218 -15.37 18.21 -16.85
C GLY A 218 -15.63 19.37 -15.89
N ARG A 219 -14.57 19.97 -15.33
CA ARG A 219 -14.64 21.15 -14.45
C ARG A 219 -14.37 22.48 -15.17
N LYS A 220 -14.06 22.46 -16.48
CA LYS A 220 -13.74 23.65 -17.28
C LYS A 220 -14.95 24.02 -18.14
N ILE A 221 -15.37 25.28 -18.06
CA ILE A 221 -16.49 25.80 -18.84
C ILE A 221 -15.93 26.59 -20.03
N VAL A 222 -16.28 26.18 -21.24
CA VAL A 222 -15.80 26.83 -22.47
C VAL A 222 -16.83 27.86 -22.92
N VAL A 223 -16.37 29.09 -23.17
CA VAL A 223 -17.23 30.25 -23.46
C VAL A 223 -16.80 30.98 -24.73
N ALA A 224 -17.76 31.59 -25.41
CA ALA A 224 -17.54 32.44 -26.58
C ALA A 224 -18.17 33.83 -26.38
N SER A 225 -17.61 34.87 -26.99
CA SER A 225 -18.18 36.23 -26.97
C SER A 225 -19.51 36.27 -27.73
N VAL A 226 -20.50 37.00 -27.21
CA VAL A 226 -21.84 37.14 -27.81
C VAL A 226 -21.92 38.29 -28.82
N THR A 227 -20.83 39.05 -29.01
CA THR A 227 -20.73 40.00 -30.12
C THR A 227 -20.78 39.25 -31.45
N ASN A 228 -21.96 39.26 -32.07
CA ASN A 228 -22.20 38.75 -33.41
C ASN A 228 -21.33 39.47 -34.44
N GLU A 229 -20.81 38.66 -35.36
CA GLU A 229 -20.45 38.96 -36.75
C GLU A 229 -20.60 40.43 -37.20
N GLU A 230 -19.48 41.13 -37.30
CA GLU A 230 -19.24 42.16 -38.32
C GLU A 230 -17.72 42.39 -38.42
N GLU A 231 -17.08 41.57 -39.25
CA GLU A 231 -15.97 41.95 -40.15
C GLU A 231 -15.70 40.77 -41.09
N LYS A 232 -16.59 40.64 -42.07
CA LYS A 232 -16.24 40.16 -43.40
C LYS A 232 -15.80 41.39 -44.18
N GLU A 233 -14.50 41.52 -44.44
CA GLU A 233 -13.90 41.88 -45.73
C GLU A 233 -12.37 41.74 -45.66
#